data_AF-A0A0K9PDZ0-F1
#
_entry.id   AF-A0A0K9PDZ0-F1
#
_cell.length_a   1.000
_cell.length_b   1.000
_cell.length_c   1.000
_cell.angle_alpha   90.00
_cell.angle_beta   90.00
_cell.angle_gamma   90.00
#
_symmetry.space_group_name_H-M   'P 1'
#
loop_
_entity.id
_entity.type
_entity.pdbx_description
1 polymer ?
#
loop_
_entity_poly.entity_id
_entity_poly.type
_entity_poly.pdbx_seq_one_letter_code
_entity_poly.pdbx_strand_id
1 'polypeptide(L)'
;MNRSGFSEQKATGSSEVVRPKLTAALEKLRDAKLQLVSVESAKSRVLDELSDTNRLTDETTSKISEVLVALGKSEKDIENERFRVVELEKARIEASRRQEDEWEKMLETVRNDHAIDVSALLSTIDELQRLQKKVLMATKTKNLAFRDFNDAMEIAEMNTDRVIFLHNEIERLKNLPSNFTDEVLVRLSQSEIMAYLLRSELHDSRNVDLALMFQVDRLREKVEFLQAKIEESKIQEASSSEHLVSTVRQLQISSNQLVEVSLEIHRLEEKTESLESHLTGHQNKLDETEHRLQNTYREVSELRETVEFLKGKIEALTKSKVQALNSEKLAAEDVRIMAEEKKRIQTELENSRDESRTIKKSLDRLVSSLQETSACARESSEALTSKQAEADDAGVEIERSILKLKSIEEQYMGMLSDIHYHVAGQKSEAYIAKSEIERWKSEQDQKEQSLLNSLSMSKKEGEKANGKLNESLDMLEVSRAEAMVSEKDKAELLFRLEQVKSAAVGSIEAISRAKTRREVLKQAVLDKDRELQSISRENDSLRSREEITVDRLKTLKNLLEDASQKAALAKKGNKRESNENRVSPPVVNKSRVQEEEATVEFVDSELPKTILTKVKRKKSPILSKFGGLINKFGDF
;
A
#
# COMPACT_ATOMS: atom_id res chain seq x y z
N MET A 1 -51.64 -15.78 16.68
CA MET A 1 -52.61 -16.82 17.06
C MET A 1 -51.92 -18.18 17.02
N ASN A 2 -52.24 -19.10 17.94
CA ASN A 2 -52.05 -20.56 17.87
C ASN A 2 -50.61 -21.13 17.62
N ARG A 3 -50.19 -22.21 18.28
CA ARG A 3 -50.71 -22.88 19.50
C ARG A 3 -49.60 -23.73 20.16
N SER A 4 -49.78 -23.95 21.46
CA SER A 4 -49.28 -25.06 22.29
C SER A 4 -48.51 -26.22 21.62
N GLY A 5 -47.41 -26.66 22.26
CA GLY A 5 -47.05 -28.09 22.25
C GLY A 5 -45.57 -28.42 22.37
N PHE A 6 -45.06 -28.57 23.60
CA PHE A 6 -44.03 -29.56 23.88
C PHE A 6 -44.25 -30.18 25.26
N SER A 7 -44.58 -31.46 25.28
CA SER A 7 -44.76 -32.27 26.48
C SER A 7 -43.42 -32.76 27.02
N GLU A 8 -43.31 -32.94 28.33
CA GLU A 8 -42.16 -33.59 28.95
C GLU A 8 -42.03 -35.06 28.47
N GLN A 9 -40.81 -35.46 28.09
CA GLN A 9 -40.39 -36.86 28.19
C GLN A 9 -39.00 -36.92 28.83
N LYS A 10 -38.88 -37.72 29.89
CA LYS A 10 -37.61 -38.00 30.56
C LYS A 10 -36.77 -38.94 29.70
N ALA A 11 -35.68 -38.44 29.12
CA ALA A 11 -34.59 -39.26 28.61
C ALA A 11 -33.42 -39.19 29.61
N THR A 12 -33.22 -40.23 30.42
CA THR A 12 -32.16 -40.29 31.43
C THR A 12 -30.82 -40.69 30.79
N GLY A 13 -29.99 -39.71 30.46
CA GLY A 13 -28.59 -39.95 30.04
C GLY A 13 -27.82 -38.66 29.75
N SER A 14 -26.59 -38.54 30.27
CA SER A 14 -25.62 -37.45 29.97
C SER A 14 -26.01 -36.00 30.37
N SER A 15 -26.80 -35.82 31.44
CA SER A 15 -27.27 -34.49 31.89
C SER A 15 -26.16 -33.45 32.11
N GLU A 16 -24.97 -33.88 32.55
CA GLU A 16 -23.81 -33.01 32.79
C GLU A 16 -23.11 -32.52 31.52
N VAL A 17 -23.33 -33.16 30.36
CA VAL A 17 -22.69 -32.79 29.08
C VAL A 17 -23.62 -31.97 28.17
N VAL A 18 -24.95 -32.11 28.33
CA VAL A 18 -25.93 -31.43 27.47
C VAL A 18 -26.22 -29.99 27.93
N ARG A 19 -26.30 -29.72 29.24
CA ARG A 19 -26.51 -28.36 29.78
C ARG A 19 -25.50 -27.32 29.27
N PRO A 20 -24.16 -27.52 29.36
CA PRO A 20 -23.19 -26.54 28.88
C PRO A 20 -23.22 -26.37 27.35
N LYS A 21 -23.62 -27.41 26.59
CA LYS A 21 -23.82 -27.30 25.13
C LYS A 21 -25.03 -26.44 24.79
N LEU A 22 -26.13 -26.55 25.55
CA LEU A 22 -27.33 -25.76 25.34
C LEU A 22 -27.11 -24.27 25.69
N THR A 23 -26.43 -23.97 26.81
CA THR A 23 -26.08 -22.58 27.14
C THR A 23 -25.15 -21.98 26.10
N ALA A 24 -24.10 -22.69 25.68
CA ALA A 24 -23.19 -22.22 24.63
C ALA A 24 -23.89 -22.04 23.26
N ALA A 25 -24.94 -22.81 22.97
CA ALA A 25 -25.76 -22.61 21.77
C ALA A 25 -26.66 -21.36 21.86
N LEU A 26 -27.25 -21.09 23.02
CA LEU A 26 -28.04 -19.88 23.27
C LEU A 26 -27.17 -18.61 23.29
N GLU A 27 -25.96 -18.71 23.81
CA GLU A 27 -24.97 -17.63 23.84
C GLU A 27 -24.48 -17.31 22.42
N LYS A 28 -24.09 -18.32 21.63
CA LYS A 28 -23.80 -18.16 20.20
C LYS A 28 -24.98 -17.61 19.39
N LEU A 29 -26.22 -17.96 19.74
CA LEU A 29 -27.42 -17.41 19.09
C LEU A 29 -27.64 -15.93 19.47
N ARG A 30 -27.29 -15.52 20.69
CA ARG A 30 -27.28 -14.11 21.12
C ARG A 30 -26.21 -13.32 20.39
N ASP A 31 -24.99 -13.86 20.29
CA ASP A 31 -23.87 -13.23 19.58
C ASP A 31 -24.15 -13.12 18.08
N ALA A 32 -24.69 -14.17 17.46
CA ALA A 32 -25.14 -14.13 16.07
C ALA A 32 -26.24 -13.09 15.83
N LYS A 33 -27.17 -12.89 16.77
CA LYS A 33 -28.16 -11.79 16.70
C LYS A 33 -27.53 -10.41 16.85
N LEU A 34 -26.55 -10.24 17.74
CA LEU A 34 -25.82 -8.97 17.89
C LEU A 34 -24.98 -8.66 16.64
N GLN A 35 -24.34 -9.67 16.04
CA GLN A 35 -23.66 -9.52 14.75
C GLN A 35 -24.65 -9.22 13.61
N LEU A 36 -25.82 -9.86 13.58
CA LEU A 36 -26.86 -9.58 12.58
C LEU A 36 -27.31 -8.11 12.66
N VAL A 37 -27.64 -7.61 13.85
CA VAL A 37 -28.02 -6.19 14.07
C VAL A 37 -26.86 -5.24 13.71
N SER A 38 -25.61 -5.61 14.01
CA SER A 38 -24.43 -4.84 13.61
C SER A 38 -24.31 -4.75 12.08
N VAL A 39 -24.38 -5.88 11.38
CA VAL A 39 -24.36 -5.99 9.91
C VAL A 39 -25.54 -5.25 9.28
N GLU A 40 -26.73 -5.29 9.87
CA GLU A 40 -27.92 -4.60 9.39
C GLU A 40 -27.79 -3.07 9.55
N SER A 41 -27.18 -2.60 10.65
CA SER A 41 -26.81 -1.19 10.85
C SER A 41 -25.66 -0.70 9.95
N ALA A 42 -24.80 -1.61 9.50
CA ALA A 42 -23.75 -1.31 8.52
C ALA A 42 -24.34 -1.27 7.10
N LYS A 43 -25.27 -2.18 6.79
CA LYS A 43 -26.04 -2.21 5.54
C LYS A 43 -26.89 -0.95 5.35
N SER A 44 -27.51 -0.41 6.41
CA SER A 44 -28.18 0.91 6.31
C SER A 44 -27.17 1.98 5.92
N ARG A 45 -26.08 2.14 6.68
CA ARG A 45 -25.05 3.14 6.38
C ARG A 45 -24.48 3.04 4.97
N VAL A 46 -24.22 1.83 4.47
CA VAL A 46 -23.77 1.63 3.07
C VAL A 46 -24.86 1.97 2.04
N LEU A 47 -26.14 1.79 2.35
CA LEU A 47 -27.24 2.26 1.50
C LEU A 47 -27.42 3.79 1.57
N ASP A 48 -27.20 4.40 2.73
CA ASP A 48 -27.24 5.85 2.93
C ASP A 48 -26.07 6.53 2.19
N GLU A 49 -24.86 5.98 2.31
CA GLU A 49 -23.65 6.39 1.56
C GLU A 49 -23.82 6.17 0.03
N LEU A 50 -24.47 5.08 -0.39
CA LEU A 50 -24.80 4.84 -1.80
C LEU A 50 -25.86 5.83 -2.32
N SER A 51 -26.83 6.22 -1.48
CA SER A 51 -27.81 7.25 -1.79
C SER A 51 -27.15 8.62 -1.99
N ASP A 52 -26.30 9.05 -1.07
CA ASP A 52 -25.60 10.34 -1.17
C ASP A 52 -24.59 10.37 -2.32
N THR A 53 -23.87 9.27 -2.61
CA THR A 53 -22.98 9.20 -3.77
C THR A 53 -23.74 9.21 -5.09
N ASN A 54 -24.87 8.50 -5.21
CA ASN A 54 -25.75 8.59 -6.38
C ASN A 54 -26.27 10.03 -6.57
N ARG A 55 -26.73 10.70 -5.50
CA ARG A 55 -27.17 12.10 -5.57
C ARG A 55 -26.06 13.02 -6.07
N LEU A 56 -24.82 12.80 -5.63
CA LEU A 56 -23.66 13.58 -6.10
C LEU A 56 -23.29 13.27 -7.56
N THR A 57 -23.48 12.05 -8.06
CA THR A 57 -23.32 11.74 -9.50
C THR A 57 -24.43 12.36 -10.35
N ASP A 58 -25.68 12.40 -9.86
CA ASP A 58 -26.78 13.08 -10.55
C ASP A 58 -26.56 14.61 -10.58
N GLU A 59 -26.14 15.19 -9.46
CA GLU A 59 -25.86 16.63 -9.36
C GLU A 59 -24.64 17.05 -10.20
N THR A 60 -23.62 16.20 -10.34
CA THR A 60 -22.47 16.48 -11.21
C THR A 60 -22.77 16.22 -12.69
N THR A 61 -23.55 15.21 -13.05
CA THR A 61 -23.99 15.00 -14.44
C THR A 61 -24.95 16.08 -14.92
N SER A 62 -25.83 16.61 -14.05
CA SER A 62 -26.64 17.82 -14.37
C SER A 62 -25.75 19.01 -14.69
N LYS A 63 -24.77 19.32 -13.84
CA LYS A 63 -23.83 20.44 -14.05
C LYS A 63 -22.97 20.26 -15.31
N ILE A 64 -22.57 19.04 -15.64
CA ILE A 64 -21.88 18.74 -16.91
C ILE A 64 -22.81 18.99 -18.10
N SER A 65 -24.08 18.59 -18.03
CA SER A 65 -25.09 18.85 -19.06
C SER A 65 -25.33 20.35 -19.27
N GLU A 66 -25.46 21.12 -18.19
CA GLU A 66 -25.58 22.58 -18.21
C GLU A 66 -24.36 23.26 -18.88
N VAL A 67 -23.14 22.82 -18.53
CA VAL A 67 -21.89 23.32 -19.12
C VAL A 67 -21.80 22.97 -20.61
N LEU A 68 -22.20 21.77 -21.04
CA LEU A 68 -22.24 21.38 -22.45
C LEU A 68 -23.26 22.21 -23.24
N VAL A 69 -24.44 22.49 -22.67
CA VAL A 69 -25.44 23.38 -23.27
C VAL A 69 -24.97 24.83 -23.34
N ALA A 70 -24.20 25.30 -22.36
CA ALA A 70 -23.57 26.63 -22.40
C ALA A 70 -22.47 26.71 -23.47
N LEU A 71 -21.61 25.69 -23.56
CA LEU A 71 -20.57 25.59 -24.58
C LEU A 71 -21.17 25.58 -25.99
N GLY A 72 -22.14 24.71 -26.27
CA GLY A 72 -22.81 24.62 -27.56
C GLY A 72 -23.72 25.81 -27.93
N LYS A 73 -23.90 26.77 -27.02
CA LYS A 73 -24.41 28.12 -27.33
C LYS A 73 -23.26 29.04 -27.71
N SER A 74 -22.24 29.14 -26.84
CA SER A 74 -21.03 29.93 -27.09
C SER A 74 -20.36 29.61 -28.43
N GLU A 75 -20.31 28.35 -28.84
CA GLU A 75 -19.75 27.93 -30.14
C GLU A 75 -20.56 28.49 -31.31
N LYS A 76 -21.90 28.49 -31.21
CA LYS A 76 -22.81 29.07 -32.21
C LYS A 76 -22.74 30.59 -32.23
N ASP A 77 -22.60 31.23 -31.08
CA ASP A 77 -22.44 32.69 -30.99
C ASP A 77 -21.11 33.13 -31.64
N ILE A 78 -20.04 32.35 -31.46
CA ILE A 78 -18.75 32.55 -32.15
C ILE A 78 -18.87 32.29 -33.67
N GLU A 79 -19.62 31.27 -34.08
CA GLU A 79 -19.87 30.96 -35.49
C GLU A 79 -20.70 32.05 -36.19
N ASN A 80 -21.78 32.51 -35.54
CA ASN A 80 -22.59 33.64 -36.00
C ASN A 80 -21.76 34.93 -36.14
N GLU A 81 -20.90 35.24 -35.16
CA GLU A 81 -20.04 36.42 -35.23
C GLU A 81 -18.97 36.30 -36.33
N ARG A 82 -18.45 35.09 -36.59
CA ARG A 82 -17.59 34.82 -37.77
C ARG A 82 -18.31 35.10 -39.08
N PHE A 83 -19.55 34.65 -39.25
CA PHE A 83 -20.34 34.97 -40.42
C PHE A 83 -20.56 36.49 -40.55
N ARG A 84 -20.91 37.18 -39.46
CA ARG A 84 -21.10 38.64 -39.43
C ARG A 84 -19.84 39.41 -39.82
N VAL A 85 -18.66 38.98 -39.36
CA VAL A 85 -17.37 39.57 -39.75
C VAL A 85 -17.10 39.37 -41.24
N VAL A 86 -17.35 38.17 -41.79
CA VAL A 86 -17.17 37.89 -43.23
C VAL A 86 -18.14 38.69 -44.09
N GLU A 87 -19.39 38.88 -43.67
CA GLU A 87 -20.35 39.74 -44.37
C GLU A 87 -19.93 41.23 -44.35
N LEU A 88 -19.45 41.73 -43.21
CA LEU A 88 -18.94 43.10 -43.09
C LEU A 88 -17.67 43.31 -43.94
N GLU A 89 -16.76 42.34 -43.98
CA GLU A 89 -15.57 42.39 -44.83
C GLU A 89 -15.94 42.34 -46.33
N LYS A 90 -16.89 41.48 -46.72
CA LYS A 90 -17.44 41.43 -48.08
C LYS A 90 -18.09 42.76 -48.47
N ALA A 91 -18.90 43.35 -47.59
CA ALA A 91 -19.53 44.66 -47.81
C ALA A 91 -18.48 45.78 -47.96
N ARG A 92 -17.41 45.75 -47.15
CA ARG A 92 -16.26 46.68 -47.26
C ARG A 92 -15.52 46.54 -48.59
N ILE A 93 -15.25 45.31 -49.03
CA ILE A 93 -14.60 45.03 -50.32
C ILE A 93 -15.48 45.51 -51.48
N GLU A 94 -16.79 45.25 -51.45
CA GLU A 94 -17.70 45.76 -52.47
C GLU A 94 -17.84 47.29 -52.46
N ALA A 95 -17.81 47.94 -51.30
CA ALA A 95 -17.80 49.40 -51.21
C ALA A 95 -16.52 49.99 -51.80
N SER A 96 -15.36 49.41 -51.47
CA SER A 96 -14.06 49.80 -52.05
C SER A 96 -14.05 49.65 -53.57
N ARG A 97 -14.61 48.56 -54.11
CA ARG A 97 -14.74 48.34 -55.56
C ARG A 97 -15.65 49.35 -56.24
N ARG A 98 -16.81 49.68 -55.65
CA ARG A 98 -17.70 50.72 -56.22
C ARG A 98 -17.00 52.07 -56.30
N GLN A 99 -16.19 52.41 -55.30
CA GLN A 99 -15.38 53.63 -55.31
C GLN A 99 -14.27 53.55 -56.38
N GLU A 100 -13.60 52.41 -56.53
CA GLU A 100 -12.59 52.16 -57.57
C GLU A 100 -13.21 52.26 -58.98
N ASP A 101 -14.38 51.66 -59.21
CA ASP A 101 -15.18 51.78 -60.43
C ASP A 101 -15.59 53.24 -60.71
N GLU A 102 -15.79 54.08 -59.68
CA GLU A 102 -16.12 55.50 -59.82
C GLU A 102 -14.86 56.34 -60.15
N TRP A 103 -13.73 56.10 -59.49
CA TRP A 103 -12.45 56.71 -59.83
C TRP A 103 -12.00 56.38 -61.26
N GLU A 104 -12.17 55.14 -61.71
CA GLU A 104 -11.82 54.75 -63.09
C GLU A 104 -12.70 55.47 -64.12
N LYS A 105 -14.00 55.64 -63.85
CA LYS A 105 -14.89 56.47 -64.69
C LYS A 105 -14.45 57.93 -64.71
N MET A 106 -14.09 58.51 -63.56
CA MET A 106 -13.61 59.91 -63.49
C MET A 106 -12.31 60.10 -64.29
N LEU A 107 -11.36 59.17 -64.15
CA LEU A 107 -10.11 59.17 -64.91
C LEU A 107 -10.35 59.08 -66.41
N GLU A 108 -11.26 58.20 -66.86
CA GLU A 108 -11.59 58.08 -68.28
C GLU A 108 -12.39 59.30 -68.79
N THR A 109 -13.24 59.96 -67.99
CA THR A 109 -13.82 61.26 -68.40
C THR A 109 -12.76 62.33 -68.58
N VAL A 110 -11.88 62.54 -67.59
CA VAL A 110 -10.79 63.54 -67.67
C VAL A 110 -9.84 63.25 -68.85
N ARG A 111 -9.63 61.97 -69.17
CA ARG A 111 -8.83 61.55 -70.33
C ARG A 111 -9.50 61.89 -71.66
N ASN A 112 -10.81 61.70 -71.77
CA ASN A 112 -11.57 62.05 -72.98
C ASN A 112 -11.68 63.57 -73.15
N ASP A 113 -11.93 64.31 -72.06
CA ASP A 113 -11.92 65.79 -72.05
C ASP A 113 -10.54 66.31 -72.50
N HIS A 114 -9.45 65.77 -71.94
CA HIS A 114 -8.09 66.12 -72.36
C HIS A 114 -7.80 65.77 -73.83
N ALA A 115 -8.36 64.68 -74.36
CA ALA A 115 -8.23 64.34 -75.78
C ALA A 115 -9.00 65.31 -76.69
N ILE A 116 -10.15 65.84 -76.23
CA ILE A 116 -10.91 66.90 -76.89
C ILE A 116 -10.11 68.22 -76.86
N ASP A 117 -9.58 68.62 -75.71
CA ASP A 117 -8.78 69.84 -75.56
C ASP A 117 -7.51 69.81 -76.43
N VAL A 118 -6.77 68.69 -76.44
CA VAL A 118 -5.60 68.51 -77.30
C VAL A 118 -5.98 68.59 -78.77
N SER A 119 -7.14 68.04 -79.16
CA SER A 119 -7.64 68.13 -80.54
C SER A 119 -8.03 69.57 -80.93
N ALA A 120 -8.67 70.30 -80.02
CA ALA A 120 -9.01 71.71 -80.21
C ALA A 120 -7.75 72.59 -80.31
N LEU A 121 -6.78 72.41 -79.42
CA LEU A 121 -5.49 73.10 -79.46
C LEU A 121 -4.75 72.83 -80.77
N LEU A 122 -4.67 71.57 -81.23
CA LEU A 122 -4.10 71.22 -82.53
C LEU A 122 -4.81 71.96 -83.68
N SER A 123 -6.15 72.03 -83.67
CA SER A 123 -6.91 72.79 -84.67
C SER A 123 -6.57 74.30 -84.65
N THR A 124 -6.47 74.92 -83.47
CA THR A 124 -6.08 76.34 -83.36
C THR A 124 -4.64 76.60 -83.84
N ILE A 125 -3.70 75.68 -83.58
CA ILE A 125 -2.32 75.75 -84.09
C ILE A 125 -2.33 75.70 -85.63
N ASP A 126 -3.15 74.83 -86.21
CA ASP A 126 -3.32 74.67 -87.65
C ASP A 126 -3.91 75.94 -88.31
N GLU A 127 -4.88 76.58 -87.65
CA GLU A 127 -5.42 77.88 -88.07
C GLU A 127 -4.43 79.03 -87.92
N LEU A 128 -3.68 79.11 -86.82
CA LEU A 128 -2.62 80.10 -86.63
C LEU A 128 -1.54 79.97 -87.71
N GLN A 129 -1.14 78.76 -88.09
CA GLN A 129 -0.24 78.54 -89.22
C GLN A 129 -0.85 78.98 -90.57
N ARG A 130 -2.15 78.76 -90.80
CA ARG A 130 -2.85 79.26 -91.99
C ARG A 130 -2.89 80.80 -92.01
N LEU A 131 -3.15 81.44 -90.88
CA LEU A 131 -3.14 82.89 -90.74
C LEU A 131 -1.74 83.49 -90.93
N GLN A 132 -0.71 82.89 -90.33
CA GLN A 132 0.69 83.30 -90.53
C GLN A 132 1.08 83.28 -92.01
N LYS A 133 0.71 82.21 -92.75
CA LYS A 133 0.93 82.10 -94.20
C LYS A 133 0.18 83.19 -94.98
N LYS A 134 -1.08 83.49 -94.62
CA LYS A 134 -1.87 84.59 -95.22
C LYS A 134 -1.23 85.96 -94.97
N VAL A 135 -0.82 86.25 -93.73
CA VAL A 135 -0.18 87.54 -93.36
C VAL A 135 1.16 87.74 -94.08
N LEU A 136 1.97 86.69 -94.21
CA LEU A 136 3.22 86.74 -94.96
C LEU A 136 2.98 87.07 -96.45
N MET A 137 1.97 86.45 -97.07
CA MET A 137 1.59 86.75 -98.45
C MET A 137 1.04 88.18 -98.60
N ALA A 138 0.17 88.63 -97.69
CA ALA A 138 -0.37 89.99 -97.68
C ALA A 138 0.71 91.06 -97.49
N THR A 139 1.72 90.77 -96.65
CA THR A 139 2.89 91.64 -96.47
C THR A 139 3.75 91.70 -97.73
N LYS A 140 3.95 90.57 -98.41
CA LYS A 140 4.68 90.51 -99.69
C LYS A 140 3.96 91.28 -100.80
N THR A 141 2.63 91.16 -100.92
CA THR A 141 1.85 91.93 -101.91
C THR A 141 1.80 93.42 -101.58
N LYS A 142 1.67 93.79 -100.29
CA LYS A 142 1.79 95.18 -99.85
C LYS A 142 3.12 95.78 -100.28
N ASN A 143 4.24 95.10 -100.01
CA ASN A 143 5.57 95.63 -100.31
C ASN A 143 5.83 95.78 -101.82
N LEU A 144 5.20 94.95 -102.67
CA LEU A 144 5.21 95.15 -104.13
C LEU A 144 4.43 96.41 -104.51
N ALA A 145 3.17 96.54 -104.06
CA ALA A 145 2.33 97.71 -104.36
C ALA A 145 2.92 99.03 -103.83
N PHE A 146 3.69 99.02 -102.74
CA PHE A 146 4.41 100.20 -102.23
C PHE A 146 5.58 100.63 -103.13
N ARG A 147 6.30 99.68 -103.74
CA ARG A 147 7.29 100.03 -104.78
C ARG A 147 6.58 100.60 -106.00
N ASP A 148 5.57 99.89 -106.50
CA ASP A 148 4.86 100.27 -107.73
C ASP A 148 4.17 101.65 -107.59
N PHE A 149 3.79 102.04 -106.36
CA PHE A 149 3.33 103.40 -106.03
C PHE A 149 4.45 104.45 -106.06
N ASN A 150 5.62 104.16 -105.49
CA ASN A 150 6.77 105.07 -105.51
C ASN A 150 7.24 105.34 -106.96
N ASP A 151 7.33 104.28 -107.77
CA ASP A 151 7.69 104.36 -109.19
C ASP A 151 6.71 105.27 -109.96
N ALA A 152 5.41 105.22 -109.62
CA ALA A 152 4.38 106.09 -110.20
C ALA A 152 4.44 107.54 -109.69
N MET A 153 4.91 107.77 -108.47
CA MET A 153 5.09 109.12 -107.89
C MET A 153 6.25 109.87 -108.55
N GLU A 154 7.39 109.21 -108.79
CA GLU A 154 8.53 109.79 -109.52
C GLU A 154 8.12 110.24 -110.94
N ILE A 155 7.32 109.42 -111.64
CA ILE A 155 6.75 109.76 -112.96
C ILE A 155 5.81 110.97 -112.88
N ALA A 156 5.06 111.15 -111.79
CA ALA A 156 4.17 112.30 -111.62
C ALA A 156 4.96 113.61 -111.45
N GLU A 157 6.00 113.60 -110.60
CA GLU A 157 6.85 114.78 -110.35
C GLU A 157 7.53 115.27 -111.64
N MET A 158 8.08 114.35 -112.45
CA MET A 158 8.67 114.66 -113.78
C MET A 158 7.69 115.35 -114.75
N ASN A 159 6.39 115.12 -114.63
CA ASN A 159 5.38 115.73 -115.51
C ASN A 159 5.02 117.16 -115.09
N THR A 160 5.06 117.48 -113.79
CA THR A 160 4.75 118.83 -113.29
C THR A 160 5.69 119.90 -113.83
N ASP A 161 7.00 119.66 -113.81
CA ASP A 161 8.03 120.59 -114.31
C ASP A 161 7.81 120.96 -115.79
N ARG A 162 7.39 119.96 -116.59
CA ARG A 162 7.14 120.10 -118.03
C ARG A 162 5.95 121.02 -118.33
N VAL A 163 4.96 121.10 -117.45
CA VAL A 163 3.80 122.00 -117.60
C VAL A 163 4.20 123.46 -117.33
N ILE A 164 5.01 123.70 -116.29
CA ILE A 164 5.47 125.05 -115.90
C ILE A 164 6.23 125.72 -117.05
N PHE A 165 7.10 124.98 -117.75
CA PHE A 165 7.85 125.47 -118.90
C PHE A 165 6.95 126.02 -120.03
N LEU A 166 5.86 125.32 -120.34
CA LEU A 166 4.96 125.68 -121.46
C LEU A 166 4.11 126.92 -121.18
N HIS A 167 3.83 127.23 -119.91
CA HIS A 167 3.01 128.38 -119.53
C HIS A 167 3.66 129.72 -119.90
N ASN A 168 4.96 129.85 -119.62
CA ASN A 168 5.68 131.13 -119.70
C ASN A 168 5.81 131.69 -121.12
N GLU A 169 5.85 130.83 -122.15
CA GLU A 169 5.96 131.28 -123.54
C GLU A 169 4.65 131.90 -124.07
N ILE A 170 3.50 131.58 -123.47
CA ILE A 170 2.18 132.06 -123.91
C ILE A 170 1.98 133.56 -123.58
N GLU A 171 2.46 134.04 -122.43
CA GLU A 171 2.31 135.46 -122.06
C GLU A 171 3.05 136.40 -123.02
N ARG A 172 4.17 135.94 -123.60
CA ARG A 172 5.08 136.75 -124.42
C ARG A 172 4.45 137.33 -125.68
N LEU A 173 3.35 136.73 -126.17
CA LEU A 173 2.74 137.04 -127.47
C LEU A 173 1.62 138.09 -127.43
N LYS A 174 1.26 138.64 -126.26
CA LYS A 174 -0.08 139.22 -126.03
C LYS A 174 -0.25 140.75 -126.21
N ASN A 175 0.81 141.52 -126.44
CA ASN A 175 0.82 142.97 -126.09
C ASN A 175 1.16 143.95 -127.25
N LEU A 176 0.20 144.38 -128.09
CA LEU A 176 0.40 145.48 -129.09
C LEU A 176 -0.93 146.12 -129.63
N PRO A 177 -1.14 147.47 -129.63
CA PRO A 177 -2.40 148.13 -130.07
C PRO A 177 -2.30 149.36 -131.06
N SER A 178 -3.44 149.92 -131.50
CA SER A 178 -3.57 151.15 -132.35
C SER A 178 -4.97 151.86 -132.22
N ASN A 179 -5.14 153.14 -132.64
CA ASN A 179 -6.41 153.94 -132.73
C ASN A 179 -6.16 155.30 -133.51
N PHE A 180 -7.01 156.31 -133.81
CA PHE A 180 -8.44 156.73 -133.58
C PHE A 180 -8.87 157.85 -134.62
N THR A 181 -9.86 158.72 -134.31
CA THR A 181 -10.26 160.08 -134.84
C THR A 181 -10.89 160.21 -136.26
N ASP A 182 -11.61 161.27 -136.72
CA ASP A 182 -12.48 162.41 -136.21
C ASP A 182 -13.19 163.07 -137.47
N GLU A 183 -14.08 164.10 -137.52
CA GLU A 183 -14.75 165.00 -136.55
C GLU A 183 -16.25 165.28 -136.89
N VAL A 184 -16.62 166.16 -137.86
CA VAL A 184 -17.95 166.83 -138.09
C VAL A 184 -19.18 165.92 -138.28
N LEU A 185 -18.94 164.62 -138.30
CA LEU A 185 -19.78 163.54 -137.76
C LEU A 185 -20.11 163.77 -136.24
N VAL A 186 -20.42 165.02 -135.85
CA VAL A 186 -20.51 165.56 -134.48
C VAL A 186 -21.63 166.60 -134.30
N ARG A 187 -22.25 167.16 -135.36
CA ARG A 187 -23.38 168.14 -135.24
C ARG A 187 -24.77 167.61 -135.64
N LEU A 188 -24.96 167.07 -136.85
CA LEU A 188 -26.16 166.26 -137.15
C LEU A 188 -26.08 165.02 -136.26
N SER A 189 -24.90 164.40 -136.33
CA SER A 189 -24.40 163.48 -135.35
C SER A 189 -23.92 164.16 -134.05
N GLN A 190 -24.60 165.20 -133.57
CA GLN A 190 -24.73 165.47 -132.12
C GLN A 190 -26.05 164.87 -131.63
N SER A 191 -27.11 164.98 -132.43
CA SER A 191 -28.34 164.22 -132.21
C SER A 191 -28.14 162.75 -132.53
N GLU A 192 -27.36 162.42 -133.56
CA GLU A 192 -27.00 161.04 -133.88
C GLU A 192 -25.91 160.49 -132.95
N ILE A 193 -24.93 161.28 -132.47
CA ILE A 193 -24.08 160.85 -131.34
C ILE A 193 -24.89 160.74 -130.06
N MET A 194 -25.86 161.61 -129.73
CA MET A 194 -26.72 161.40 -128.56
C MET A 194 -27.63 160.17 -128.72
N ALA A 195 -28.16 159.90 -129.91
CA ALA A 195 -28.93 158.68 -130.18
C ALA A 195 -28.05 157.42 -130.24
N TYR A 196 -26.79 157.54 -130.66
CA TYR A 196 -25.79 156.48 -130.65
C TYR A 196 -25.23 156.25 -129.24
N LEU A 197 -25.05 157.30 -128.43
CA LEU A 197 -24.69 157.22 -127.02
C LEU A 197 -25.85 156.62 -126.23
N LEU A 198 -27.08 157.09 -126.37
CA LEU A 198 -28.24 156.45 -125.73
C LEU A 198 -28.47 155.01 -126.22
N ARG A 199 -28.08 154.67 -127.47
CA ARG A 199 -28.06 153.28 -127.95
C ARG A 199 -26.84 152.49 -127.46
N SER A 200 -25.70 153.12 -127.22
CA SER A 200 -24.49 152.52 -126.65
C SER A 200 -24.74 152.29 -125.17
N GLU A 201 -25.06 153.31 -124.38
CA GLU A 201 -25.55 153.21 -123.00
C GLU A 201 -26.66 152.16 -122.84
N LEU A 202 -27.62 152.06 -123.76
CA LEU A 202 -28.63 150.98 -123.75
C LEU A 202 -28.05 149.61 -124.12
N HIS A 203 -27.14 149.52 -125.08
CA HIS A 203 -26.44 148.29 -125.49
C HIS A 203 -25.44 147.81 -124.42
N ASP A 204 -24.82 148.74 -123.72
CA ASP A 204 -23.77 148.54 -122.72
C ASP A 204 -24.41 148.29 -121.35
N SER A 205 -25.53 148.96 -121.03
CA SER A 205 -26.48 148.51 -120.00
C SER A 205 -26.96 147.10 -120.31
N ARG A 206 -27.35 146.79 -121.56
CA ARG A 206 -27.80 145.44 -121.94
C ARG A 206 -26.69 144.39 -121.90
N ASN A 207 -25.44 144.77 -122.16
CA ASN A 207 -24.27 143.91 -121.99
C ASN A 207 -23.95 143.70 -120.52
N VAL A 208 -24.14 144.72 -119.68
CA VAL A 208 -24.10 144.61 -118.21
C VAL A 208 -25.26 143.73 -117.72
N ASP A 209 -26.48 143.87 -118.23
CA ASP A 209 -27.64 143.04 -117.89
C ASP A 209 -27.38 141.57 -118.28
N LEU A 210 -26.82 141.31 -119.46
CA LEU A 210 -26.42 139.97 -119.88
C LEU A 210 -25.27 139.41 -119.01
N ALA A 211 -24.26 140.22 -118.68
CA ALA A 211 -23.17 139.82 -117.80
C ALA A 211 -23.62 139.58 -116.35
N LEU A 212 -24.62 140.34 -115.88
CA LEU A 212 -25.29 140.14 -114.60
C LEU A 212 -26.17 138.88 -114.65
N MET A 213 -26.88 138.63 -115.74
CA MET A 213 -27.69 137.41 -115.94
C MET A 213 -26.79 136.17 -115.90
N PHE A 214 -25.69 136.14 -116.66
CA PHE A 214 -24.69 135.06 -116.56
C PHE A 214 -24.08 134.91 -115.16
N GLN A 215 -23.91 136.00 -114.40
CA GLN A 215 -23.47 135.91 -113.01
C GLN A 215 -24.57 135.38 -112.08
N VAL A 216 -25.83 135.76 -112.27
CA VAL A 216 -27.00 135.25 -111.54
C VAL A 216 -27.20 133.77 -111.81
N ASP A 217 -27.13 133.33 -113.06
CA ASP A 217 -27.25 131.91 -113.43
C ASP A 217 -26.09 131.10 -112.82
N ARG A 218 -24.84 131.55 -112.92
CA ARG A 218 -23.69 130.89 -112.28
C ARG A 218 -23.79 130.87 -110.74
N LEU A 219 -24.36 131.91 -110.13
CA LEU A 219 -24.63 131.94 -108.69
C LEU A 219 -25.76 130.98 -108.31
N ARG A 220 -26.78 130.87 -109.15
CA ARG A 220 -27.91 129.95 -109.01
C ARG A 220 -27.47 128.50 -109.11
N GLU A 221 -26.71 128.13 -110.15
CA GLU A 221 -26.08 126.80 -110.27
C GLU A 221 -25.28 126.44 -109.01
N LYS A 222 -24.50 127.41 -108.48
CA LYS A 222 -23.73 127.22 -107.25
C LYS A 222 -24.61 127.06 -106.00
N VAL A 223 -25.75 127.75 -105.92
CA VAL A 223 -26.73 127.57 -104.84
C VAL A 223 -27.42 126.21 -104.94
N GLU A 224 -27.85 125.80 -106.14
CA GLU A 224 -28.49 124.50 -106.38
C GLU A 224 -27.51 123.34 -106.08
N PHE A 225 -26.24 123.45 -106.47
CA PHE A 225 -25.17 122.50 -106.10
C PHE A 225 -24.94 122.44 -104.58
N LEU A 226 -24.88 123.58 -103.90
CA LEU A 226 -24.69 123.62 -102.44
C LEU A 226 -25.91 123.07 -101.69
N GLN A 227 -27.13 123.30 -102.20
CA GLN A 227 -28.36 122.69 -101.66
C GLN A 227 -28.33 121.17 -101.82
N ALA A 228 -27.97 120.65 -102.99
CA ALA A 228 -27.83 119.21 -103.22
C ALA A 228 -26.81 118.58 -102.26
N LYS A 229 -25.65 119.21 -102.06
CA LYS A 229 -24.62 118.73 -101.12
C LYS A 229 -25.06 118.82 -99.65
N ILE A 230 -25.86 119.82 -99.28
CA ILE A 230 -26.47 119.90 -97.94
C ILE A 230 -27.46 118.75 -97.73
N GLU A 231 -28.29 118.41 -98.73
CA GLU A 231 -29.25 117.31 -98.61
C GLU A 231 -28.58 115.94 -98.59
N GLU A 232 -27.55 115.72 -99.41
CA GLU A 232 -26.67 114.55 -99.36
C GLU A 232 -26.06 114.40 -97.95
N SER A 233 -25.53 115.49 -97.39
CA SER A 233 -24.97 115.50 -96.03
C SER A 233 -26.00 115.17 -94.95
N LYS A 234 -27.26 115.64 -95.08
CA LYS A 234 -28.34 115.28 -94.14
C LYS A 234 -28.75 113.82 -94.26
N ILE A 235 -28.79 113.26 -95.47
CA ILE A 235 -29.12 111.84 -95.70
C ILE A 235 -28.00 110.95 -95.11
N GLN A 236 -26.75 111.36 -95.25
CA GLN A 236 -25.60 110.70 -94.61
C GLN A 236 -25.65 110.85 -93.07
N GLU A 237 -25.99 112.02 -92.54
CA GLU A 237 -26.16 112.26 -91.11
C GLU A 237 -27.30 111.40 -90.52
N ALA A 238 -28.45 111.35 -91.19
CA ALA A 238 -29.61 110.57 -90.78
C ALA A 238 -29.33 109.06 -90.76
N SER A 239 -28.69 108.52 -91.81
CA SER A 239 -28.30 107.10 -91.87
C SER A 239 -27.20 106.73 -90.87
N SER A 240 -26.25 107.64 -90.62
CA SER A 240 -25.26 107.50 -89.53
C SER A 240 -25.93 107.50 -88.14
N SER A 241 -26.88 108.40 -87.93
CA SER A 241 -27.68 108.50 -86.70
C SER A 241 -28.53 107.24 -86.46
N GLU A 242 -29.20 106.72 -87.49
CA GLU A 242 -29.96 105.47 -87.40
C GLU A 242 -29.06 104.26 -87.09
N HIS A 243 -27.87 104.19 -87.69
CA HIS A 243 -26.88 103.18 -87.36
C HIS A 243 -26.43 103.28 -85.88
N LEU A 244 -26.16 104.49 -85.38
CA LEU A 244 -25.82 104.72 -83.96
C LEU A 244 -26.97 104.37 -83.02
N VAL A 245 -28.23 104.66 -83.38
CA VAL A 245 -29.40 104.24 -82.60
C VAL A 245 -29.54 102.71 -82.59
N SER A 246 -29.20 102.03 -83.69
CA SER A 246 -29.18 100.58 -83.78
C SER A 246 -28.10 99.96 -82.88
N THR A 247 -26.86 100.45 -82.94
CA THR A 247 -25.76 99.93 -82.09
C THR A 247 -25.99 100.25 -80.61
N VAL A 248 -26.53 101.41 -80.25
CA VAL A 248 -26.91 101.74 -78.86
C VAL A 248 -28.02 100.81 -78.35
N ARG A 249 -29.02 100.46 -79.18
CA ARG A 249 -30.03 99.46 -78.81
C ARG A 249 -29.43 98.07 -78.60
N GLN A 250 -28.51 97.64 -79.46
CA GLN A 250 -27.80 96.37 -79.29
C GLN A 250 -26.94 96.34 -78.01
N LEU A 251 -26.23 97.43 -77.72
CA LEU A 251 -25.46 97.58 -76.47
C LEU A 251 -26.36 97.59 -75.23
N GLN A 252 -27.54 98.20 -75.29
CA GLN A 252 -28.51 98.14 -74.18
C GLN A 252 -29.03 96.72 -73.95
N ILE A 253 -29.30 95.96 -75.02
CA ILE A 253 -29.72 94.55 -74.92
C ILE A 253 -28.61 93.71 -74.28
N SER A 254 -27.36 93.83 -74.75
CA SER A 254 -26.23 93.08 -74.17
C SER A 254 -25.91 93.52 -72.74
N SER A 255 -26.08 94.80 -72.40
CA SER A 255 -25.96 95.29 -71.02
C SER A 255 -27.03 94.71 -70.09
N ASN A 256 -28.27 94.54 -70.56
CA ASN A 256 -29.33 93.90 -69.77
C ASN A 256 -29.03 92.41 -69.55
N GLN A 257 -28.57 91.71 -70.59
CA GLN A 257 -28.13 90.31 -70.51
C GLN A 257 -26.92 90.13 -69.57
N LEU A 258 -25.98 91.07 -69.56
CA LEU A 258 -24.84 91.05 -68.64
C LEU A 258 -25.28 91.20 -67.18
N VAL A 259 -26.28 92.04 -66.89
CA VAL A 259 -26.88 92.17 -65.56
C VAL A 259 -27.61 90.89 -65.14
N GLU A 260 -28.38 90.28 -66.04
CA GLU A 260 -29.07 89.00 -65.80
C GLU A 260 -28.08 87.86 -65.47
N VAL A 261 -27.00 87.75 -66.24
CA VAL A 261 -25.89 86.80 -65.96
C VAL A 261 -25.20 87.12 -64.64
N SER A 262 -24.98 88.39 -64.32
CA SER A 262 -24.38 88.80 -63.03
C SER A 262 -25.24 88.41 -61.83
N LEU A 263 -26.57 88.46 -61.97
CA LEU A 263 -27.51 88.04 -60.91
C LEU A 263 -27.51 86.53 -60.72
N GLU A 264 -27.48 85.71 -61.78
CA GLU A 264 -27.40 84.25 -61.63
C GLU A 264 -26.00 83.81 -61.14
N ILE A 265 -24.92 84.51 -61.50
CA ILE A 265 -23.59 84.31 -60.88
C ILE A 265 -23.70 84.51 -59.37
N HIS A 266 -24.25 85.63 -58.90
CA HIS A 266 -24.37 85.89 -57.47
C HIS A 266 -25.26 84.87 -56.75
N ARG A 267 -26.35 84.43 -57.40
CA ARG A 267 -27.22 83.35 -56.90
C ARG A 267 -26.53 81.99 -56.81
N LEU A 268 -25.52 81.74 -57.65
CA LEU A 268 -24.68 80.55 -57.60
C LEU A 268 -23.56 80.70 -56.55
N GLU A 269 -23.04 81.91 -56.31
CA GLU A 269 -22.13 82.22 -55.20
C GLU A 269 -22.80 81.93 -53.85
N GLU A 270 -23.97 82.53 -53.56
CA GLU A 270 -24.75 82.28 -52.33
C GLU A 270 -25.00 80.78 -52.08
N LYS A 271 -25.33 80.04 -53.15
CA LYS A 271 -25.56 78.59 -53.08
C LYS A 271 -24.26 77.82 -52.81
N THR A 272 -23.13 78.29 -53.32
CA THR A 272 -21.81 77.69 -53.10
C THR A 272 -21.36 77.92 -51.67
N GLU A 273 -21.44 79.15 -51.15
CA GLU A 273 -21.17 79.48 -49.74
C GLU A 273 -22.04 78.66 -48.77
N SER A 274 -23.32 78.44 -49.11
CA SER A 274 -24.21 77.56 -48.35
C SER A 274 -23.75 76.11 -48.35
N LEU A 275 -23.33 75.57 -49.51
CA LEU A 275 -22.81 74.21 -49.63
C LEU A 275 -21.45 74.03 -48.93
N GLU A 276 -20.57 75.03 -48.98
CA GLU A 276 -19.30 75.04 -48.23
C GLU A 276 -19.53 75.10 -46.71
N SER A 277 -20.50 75.91 -46.26
CA SER A 277 -20.94 75.96 -44.86
C SER A 277 -21.51 74.61 -44.39
N HIS A 278 -22.24 73.90 -45.26
CA HIS A 278 -22.68 72.54 -44.99
C HIS A 278 -21.52 71.54 -44.99
N LEU A 279 -20.60 71.61 -45.94
CA LEU A 279 -19.47 70.69 -46.09
C LEU A 279 -18.51 70.80 -44.91
N THR A 280 -18.14 72.01 -44.49
CA THR A 280 -17.37 72.26 -43.26
C THR A 280 -18.12 71.80 -42.00
N GLY A 281 -19.44 72.03 -41.95
CA GLY A 281 -20.32 71.51 -40.89
C GLY A 281 -20.48 69.98 -40.87
N HIS A 282 -20.15 69.28 -41.97
CA HIS A 282 -20.06 67.82 -42.05
C HIS A 282 -18.64 67.32 -41.71
N GLN A 283 -17.59 68.02 -42.17
CA GLN A 283 -16.20 67.76 -41.82
C GLN A 283 -16.00 67.77 -40.30
N ASN A 284 -16.41 68.85 -39.62
CA ASN A 284 -16.29 68.96 -38.16
C ASN A 284 -16.99 67.80 -37.40
N LYS A 285 -18.08 67.24 -37.95
CA LYS A 285 -18.78 66.09 -37.36
C LYS A 285 -18.05 64.78 -37.63
N LEU A 286 -17.45 64.62 -38.82
CA LEU A 286 -16.61 63.48 -39.15
C LEU A 286 -15.41 63.45 -38.19
N ASP A 287 -14.69 64.57 -38.06
CA ASP A 287 -13.55 64.74 -37.17
C ASP A 287 -13.94 64.45 -35.69
N GLU A 288 -15.10 64.92 -35.23
CA GLU A 288 -15.62 64.60 -33.89
C GLU A 288 -15.93 63.09 -33.74
N THR A 289 -16.52 62.44 -34.75
CA THR A 289 -16.76 60.99 -34.72
C THR A 289 -15.48 60.18 -34.78
N GLU A 290 -14.44 60.63 -35.50
CA GLU A 290 -13.14 59.99 -35.55
C GLU A 290 -12.41 60.11 -34.20
N HIS A 291 -12.41 61.28 -33.56
CA HIS A 291 -11.88 61.44 -32.21
C HIS A 291 -12.65 60.63 -31.15
N ARG A 292 -13.97 60.49 -31.27
CA ARG A 292 -14.77 59.60 -30.40
C ARG A 292 -14.37 58.13 -30.64
N LEU A 293 -14.26 57.70 -31.90
CA LEU A 293 -13.84 56.34 -32.27
C LEU A 293 -12.43 56.02 -31.77
N GLN A 294 -11.47 56.94 -31.95
CA GLN A 294 -10.10 56.84 -31.46
C GLN A 294 -10.04 56.65 -29.93
N ASN A 295 -10.86 57.40 -29.18
CA ASN A 295 -10.98 57.21 -27.73
C ASN A 295 -11.56 55.83 -27.36
N THR A 296 -12.61 55.37 -28.04
CA THR A 296 -13.14 54.02 -27.78
C THR A 296 -12.13 52.91 -28.11
N TYR A 297 -11.30 53.07 -29.15
CA TYR A 297 -10.22 52.13 -29.45
C TYR A 297 -9.13 52.13 -28.36
N ARG A 298 -8.75 53.30 -27.84
CA ARG A 298 -7.83 53.43 -26.70
C ARG A 298 -8.38 52.72 -25.46
N GLU A 299 -9.64 52.99 -25.11
CA GLU A 299 -10.32 52.38 -23.96
C GLU A 299 -10.47 50.86 -24.11
N VAL A 300 -10.77 50.36 -25.31
CA VAL A 300 -10.77 48.92 -25.60
C VAL A 300 -9.38 48.30 -25.49
N SER A 301 -8.30 49.02 -25.84
CA SER A 301 -6.92 48.55 -25.62
C SER A 301 -6.55 48.49 -24.14
N GLU A 302 -6.86 49.55 -23.39
CA GLU A 302 -6.66 49.61 -21.93
C GLU A 302 -7.41 48.47 -21.23
N LEU A 303 -8.68 48.25 -21.59
CA LEU A 303 -9.48 47.12 -21.09
C LEU A 303 -8.86 45.77 -21.47
N ARG A 304 -8.41 45.59 -22.71
CA ARG A 304 -7.75 44.35 -23.19
C ARG A 304 -6.49 44.03 -22.38
N GLU A 305 -5.67 45.02 -22.06
CA GLU A 305 -4.49 44.85 -21.21
C GLU A 305 -4.87 44.44 -19.78
N THR A 306 -5.89 45.05 -19.18
CA THR A 306 -6.38 44.62 -17.85
C THR A 306 -6.93 43.19 -17.86
N VAL A 307 -7.60 42.76 -18.94
CA VAL A 307 -8.13 41.40 -19.09
C VAL A 307 -7.01 40.36 -19.17
N GLU A 308 -5.97 40.59 -19.97
CA GLU A 308 -4.81 39.68 -20.04
C GLU A 308 -4.02 39.65 -18.72
N PHE A 309 -3.89 40.78 -18.02
CA PHE A 309 -3.30 40.84 -16.68
C PHE A 309 -4.11 40.05 -15.63
N LEU A 310 -5.44 40.17 -15.65
CA LEU A 310 -6.33 39.40 -14.77
C LEU A 310 -6.30 37.91 -15.09
N LYS A 311 -6.28 37.53 -16.37
CA LYS A 311 -6.12 36.15 -16.84
C LYS A 311 -4.78 35.55 -16.38
N GLY A 312 -3.68 36.29 -16.50
CA GLY A 312 -2.37 35.90 -15.96
C GLY A 312 -2.38 35.68 -14.44
N LYS A 313 -3.08 36.54 -13.69
CA LYS A 313 -3.32 36.34 -12.24
C LYS A 313 -4.15 35.10 -11.94
N ILE A 314 -5.22 34.84 -12.69
CA ILE A 314 -6.06 33.64 -12.53
C ILE A 314 -5.25 32.37 -12.80
N GLU A 315 -4.43 32.35 -13.84
CA GLU A 315 -3.51 31.25 -14.11
C GLU A 315 -2.51 31.03 -12.98
N ALA A 316 -1.86 32.09 -12.48
CA ALA A 316 -0.90 32.01 -11.39
C ALA A 316 -1.55 31.48 -10.09
N LEU A 317 -2.73 31.99 -9.74
CA LEU A 317 -3.52 31.50 -8.60
C LEU A 317 -3.96 30.05 -8.79
N THR A 318 -4.31 29.64 -10.01
CA THR A 318 -4.69 28.25 -10.32
C THR A 318 -3.49 27.31 -10.20
N LYS A 319 -2.32 27.68 -10.75
CA LYS A 319 -1.06 26.95 -10.61
C LYS A 319 -0.66 26.81 -9.13
N SER A 320 -0.74 27.90 -8.36
CA SER A 320 -0.49 27.90 -6.92
C SER A 320 -1.49 27.02 -6.14
N LYS A 321 -2.79 27.10 -6.44
CA LYS A 321 -3.82 26.25 -5.83
C LYS A 321 -3.58 24.76 -6.09
N VAL A 322 -3.21 24.37 -7.32
CA VAL A 322 -2.88 22.98 -7.64
C VAL A 322 -1.63 22.50 -6.89
N GLN A 323 -0.61 23.35 -6.77
CA GLN A 323 0.59 23.04 -5.99
C GLN A 323 0.27 22.88 -4.49
N ALA A 324 -0.53 23.77 -3.92
CA ALA A 324 -0.98 23.70 -2.53
C ALA A 324 -1.78 22.42 -2.26
N LEU A 325 -2.77 22.11 -3.11
CA LEU A 325 -3.64 20.92 -3.00
C LEU A 325 -2.83 19.62 -3.16
N ASN A 326 -1.78 19.61 -3.99
CA ASN A 326 -0.85 18.48 -4.07
C ASN A 326 0.02 18.35 -2.81
N SER A 327 0.49 19.46 -2.21
CA SER A 327 1.21 19.40 -0.92
C SER A 327 0.32 18.98 0.24
N GLU A 328 -0.96 19.37 0.24
CA GLU A 328 -1.98 18.94 1.19
C GLU A 328 -2.26 17.43 1.05
N LYS A 329 -2.37 16.91 -0.18
CA LYS A 329 -2.49 15.46 -0.44
C LYS A 329 -1.30 14.66 0.09
N LEU A 330 -0.07 15.15 -0.11
CA LEU A 330 1.13 14.51 0.42
C LEU A 330 1.11 14.50 1.96
N ALA A 331 0.84 15.65 2.59
CA ALA A 331 0.74 15.73 4.05
C ALA A 331 -0.41 14.87 4.62
N ALA A 332 -1.54 14.74 3.91
CA ALA A 332 -2.64 13.88 4.31
C ALA A 332 -2.29 12.39 4.19
N GLU A 333 -1.51 12.01 3.18
CA GLU A 333 -0.99 10.65 3.00
C GLU A 333 0.08 10.31 4.07
N ASP A 334 0.97 11.24 4.39
CA ASP A 334 1.92 11.11 5.51
C ASP A 334 1.16 10.93 6.85
N VAL A 335 0.10 11.71 7.08
CA VAL A 335 -0.78 11.56 8.25
C VAL A 335 -1.52 10.22 8.25
N ARG A 336 -1.93 9.70 7.09
CA ARG A 336 -2.54 8.35 6.97
C ARG A 336 -1.54 7.26 7.37
N ILE A 337 -0.32 7.32 6.83
CA ILE A 337 0.77 6.38 7.15
C ILE A 337 1.11 6.43 8.64
N MET A 338 1.28 7.63 9.21
CA MET A 338 1.54 7.81 10.64
C MET A 338 0.38 7.33 11.54
N ALA A 339 -0.88 7.44 11.07
CA ALA A 339 -2.03 6.91 11.79
C ALA A 339 -2.13 5.37 11.73
N GLU A 340 -1.66 4.74 10.64
CA GLU A 340 -1.56 3.29 10.49
C GLU A 340 -0.41 2.71 11.30
N GLU A 341 0.77 3.34 11.29
CA GLU A 341 1.89 2.95 12.18
C GLU A 341 1.52 3.14 13.65
N LYS A 342 0.83 4.24 14.02
CA LYS A 342 0.28 4.41 15.38
C LYS A 342 -0.64 3.26 15.77
N LYS A 343 -1.53 2.79 14.87
CA LYS A 343 -2.37 1.61 15.13
C LYS A 343 -1.53 0.35 15.31
N ARG A 344 -0.53 0.11 14.45
CA ARG A 344 0.40 -1.04 14.56
C ARG A 344 1.11 -1.07 15.91
N ILE A 345 1.76 0.04 16.29
CA ILE A 345 2.45 0.20 17.57
C ILE A 345 1.47 0.01 18.75
N GLN A 346 0.24 0.52 18.65
CA GLN A 346 -0.78 0.34 19.68
C GLN A 346 -1.21 -1.14 19.82
N THR A 347 -1.34 -1.89 18.72
CA THR A 347 -1.61 -3.34 18.78
C THR A 347 -0.42 -4.14 19.30
N GLU A 348 0.81 -3.80 18.92
CA GLU A 348 2.03 -4.44 19.43
C GLU A 348 2.22 -4.19 20.93
N LEU A 349 1.92 -2.97 21.40
CA LEU A 349 1.96 -2.61 22.81
C LEU A 349 0.90 -3.33 23.65
N GLU A 350 -0.33 -3.48 23.16
CA GLU A 350 -1.37 -4.18 23.90
C GLU A 350 -1.15 -5.71 23.87
N ASN A 351 -0.63 -6.27 22.77
CA ASN A 351 -0.15 -7.65 22.71
C ASN A 351 0.97 -7.90 23.73
N SER A 352 1.99 -7.03 23.78
CA SER A 352 3.08 -7.12 24.76
C SER A 352 2.58 -6.95 26.21
N ARG A 353 1.53 -6.15 26.43
CA ARG A 353 0.81 -6.09 27.71
C ARG A 353 0.09 -7.39 28.04
N ASP A 354 -0.56 -8.05 27.10
CA ASP A 354 -1.20 -9.35 27.34
C ASP A 354 -0.19 -10.47 27.55
N GLU A 355 0.92 -10.49 26.82
CA GLU A 355 2.09 -11.32 27.13
C GLU A 355 2.57 -11.04 28.56
N SER A 356 2.81 -9.79 28.93
CA SER A 356 3.18 -9.38 30.29
C SER A 356 2.15 -9.78 31.35
N ARG A 357 0.84 -9.71 31.05
CA ARG A 357 -0.25 -10.21 31.92
C ARG A 357 -0.24 -11.74 32.03
N THR A 358 0.12 -12.48 30.98
CA THR A 358 0.25 -13.95 31.05
C THR A 358 1.52 -14.38 31.79
N ILE A 359 2.64 -13.70 31.58
CA ILE A 359 3.90 -13.87 32.33
C ILE A 359 3.67 -13.51 33.80
N LYS A 360 2.93 -12.45 34.11
CA LYS A 360 2.51 -12.16 35.49
C LYS A 360 1.63 -13.27 36.04
N LYS A 361 0.62 -13.76 35.31
CA LYS A 361 -0.23 -14.88 35.77
C LYS A 361 0.55 -16.20 35.98
N SER A 362 1.61 -16.47 35.21
CA SER A 362 2.48 -17.63 35.44
C SER A 362 3.45 -17.39 36.59
N LEU A 363 3.96 -16.17 36.77
CA LEU A 363 4.76 -15.77 37.92
C LEU A 363 3.96 -15.80 39.23
N ASP A 364 2.74 -15.26 39.26
CA ASP A 364 1.86 -15.28 40.43
C ASP A 364 1.50 -16.74 40.81
N ARG A 365 1.34 -17.64 39.82
CA ARG A 365 1.21 -19.10 40.03
C ARG A 365 2.50 -19.74 40.54
N LEU A 366 3.66 -19.35 40.02
CA LEU A 366 4.96 -19.84 40.48
C LEU A 366 5.21 -19.39 41.93
N VAL A 367 4.88 -18.14 42.27
CA VAL A 367 4.92 -17.59 43.63
C VAL A 367 3.94 -18.33 44.53
N SER A 368 2.72 -18.62 44.07
CA SER A 368 1.76 -19.43 44.82
C SER A 368 2.32 -20.84 45.10
N SER A 369 2.88 -21.50 44.09
CA SER A 369 3.49 -22.83 44.21
C SER A 369 4.77 -22.81 45.06
N LEU A 370 5.55 -21.72 45.03
CA LEU A 370 6.72 -21.52 45.88
C LEU A 370 6.32 -21.26 47.34
N GLN A 371 5.25 -20.49 47.56
CA GLN A 371 4.66 -20.28 48.88
C GLN A 371 4.10 -21.59 49.44
N GLU A 372 3.33 -22.35 48.65
CA GLU A 372 2.78 -23.65 49.01
C GLU A 372 3.87 -24.69 49.28
N THR A 373 4.89 -24.80 48.42
CA THR A 373 6.05 -25.69 48.68
C THR A 373 6.91 -25.19 49.84
N SER A 374 6.95 -23.88 50.15
CA SER A 374 7.63 -23.36 51.34
C SER A 374 6.84 -23.61 52.63
N ALA A 375 5.50 -23.55 52.59
CA ALA A 375 4.62 -23.91 53.70
C ALA A 375 4.72 -25.41 53.98
N CYS A 376 4.60 -26.23 52.92
CA CYS A 376 4.82 -27.66 52.99
C CYS A 376 6.27 -28.03 53.37
N ALA A 377 7.26 -27.17 53.13
CA ALA A 377 8.63 -27.33 53.65
C ALA A 377 8.77 -26.88 55.13
N ARG A 378 7.92 -25.97 55.61
CA ARG A 378 7.84 -25.52 57.00
C ARG A 378 7.15 -26.55 57.89
N GLU A 379 6.07 -27.18 57.40
CA GLU A 379 5.18 -28.11 58.12
C GLU A 379 5.73 -29.47 58.63
N SER A 380 6.58 -30.26 57.96
CA SER A 380 7.75 -29.93 57.15
C SER A 380 8.96 -29.98 58.08
N SER A 381 9.70 -28.88 58.20
CA SER A 381 10.70 -28.71 59.25
C SER A 381 10.11 -28.88 60.66
N GLU A 382 8.87 -28.45 60.88
CA GLU A 382 8.15 -28.54 62.16
C GLU A 382 7.87 -30.00 62.55
N ALA A 383 7.36 -30.82 61.62
CA ALA A 383 7.23 -32.26 61.81
C ALA A 383 8.59 -32.96 62.02
N LEU A 384 9.66 -32.48 61.40
CA LEU A 384 11.02 -32.98 61.68
C LEU A 384 11.51 -32.58 63.08
N THR A 385 11.25 -31.36 63.55
CA THR A 385 11.58 -30.97 64.94
C THR A 385 10.72 -31.69 65.97
N SER A 386 9.45 -32.00 65.65
CA SER A 386 8.60 -32.87 66.49
C SER A 386 9.18 -34.28 66.57
N LYS A 387 9.59 -34.86 65.43
CA LYS A 387 10.20 -36.19 65.39
C LYS A 387 11.60 -36.23 65.97
N GLN A 388 12.33 -35.11 66.00
CA GLN A 388 13.58 -34.98 66.75
C GLN A 388 13.28 -34.97 68.25
N ALA A 389 12.32 -34.17 68.73
CA ALA A 389 11.93 -34.17 70.14
C ALA A 389 11.44 -35.55 70.62
N GLU A 390 10.63 -36.25 69.81
CA GLU A 390 10.23 -37.64 70.08
C GLU A 390 11.42 -38.62 70.10
N ALA A 391 12.46 -38.38 69.28
CA ALA A 391 13.69 -39.18 69.27
C ALA A 391 14.61 -38.86 70.46
N ASP A 392 14.63 -37.61 70.93
CA ASP A 392 15.36 -37.17 72.11
C ASP A 392 14.70 -37.75 73.39
N ASP A 393 13.36 -37.71 73.49
CA ASP A 393 12.59 -38.39 74.55
C ASP A 393 12.82 -39.91 74.53
N ALA A 394 12.79 -40.54 73.35
CA ALA A 394 13.14 -41.95 73.20
C ALA A 394 14.61 -42.23 73.58
N GLY A 395 15.52 -41.28 73.33
CA GLY A 395 16.90 -41.31 73.82
C GLY A 395 16.98 -41.32 75.34
N VAL A 396 16.21 -40.46 76.02
CA VAL A 396 16.10 -40.44 77.49
C VAL A 396 15.51 -41.75 78.03
N GLU A 397 14.50 -42.34 77.38
CA GLU A 397 13.96 -43.66 77.77
C GLU A 397 14.97 -44.80 77.55
N ILE A 398 15.82 -44.70 76.51
CA ILE A 398 16.94 -45.62 76.26
C ILE A 398 18.04 -45.45 77.32
N GLU A 399 18.48 -44.24 77.65
CA GLU A 399 19.47 -44.00 78.72
C GLU A 399 18.94 -44.48 80.08
N ARG A 400 17.67 -44.19 80.39
CA ARG A 400 16.95 -44.70 81.57
C ARG A 400 16.90 -46.22 81.61
N SER A 401 16.88 -46.88 80.45
CA SER A 401 16.92 -48.34 80.34
C SER A 401 18.36 -48.91 80.44
N ILE A 402 19.35 -48.22 79.89
CA ILE A 402 20.78 -48.54 80.06
C ILE A 402 21.20 -48.44 81.53
N LEU A 403 20.74 -47.42 82.26
CA LEU A 403 21.00 -47.26 83.70
C LEU A 403 20.36 -48.38 84.53
N LYS A 404 19.13 -48.81 84.20
CA LYS A 404 18.51 -50.00 84.82
C LYS A 404 19.33 -51.26 84.54
N LEU A 405 19.75 -51.47 83.30
CA LEU A 405 20.56 -52.63 82.91
C LEU A 405 21.91 -52.66 83.64
N LYS A 406 22.60 -51.53 83.75
CA LYS A 406 23.84 -51.41 84.54
C LYS A 406 23.62 -51.71 86.02
N SER A 407 22.55 -51.20 86.63
CA SER A 407 22.25 -51.49 88.04
C SER A 407 21.95 -52.98 88.27
N ILE A 408 21.36 -53.66 87.29
CA ILE A 408 21.14 -55.12 87.32
C ILE A 408 22.45 -55.89 87.08
N GLU A 409 23.32 -55.41 86.18
CA GLU A 409 24.67 -55.95 85.94
C GLU A 409 25.53 -55.85 87.22
N GLU A 410 25.52 -54.71 87.91
CA GLU A 410 26.19 -54.50 89.20
C GLU A 410 25.65 -55.45 90.28
N GLN A 411 24.33 -55.68 90.34
CA GLN A 411 23.72 -56.66 91.26
C GLN A 411 24.18 -58.09 90.97
N TYR A 412 24.20 -58.51 89.69
CA TYR A 412 24.72 -59.83 89.31
C TYR A 412 26.22 -59.97 89.58
N MET A 413 27.02 -58.92 89.38
CA MET A 413 28.45 -58.92 89.70
C MET A 413 28.70 -59.02 91.21
N GLY A 414 27.86 -58.38 92.04
CA GLY A 414 27.85 -58.56 93.49
C GLY A 414 27.57 -60.01 93.89
N MET A 415 26.45 -60.57 93.41
CA MET A 415 26.08 -61.97 93.65
C MET A 415 27.17 -62.96 93.20
N LEU A 416 27.82 -62.72 92.07
CA LEU A 416 28.94 -63.54 91.60
C LEU A 416 30.16 -63.41 92.51
N SER A 417 30.44 -62.25 93.10
CA SER A 417 31.50 -62.07 94.10
C SER A 417 31.22 -62.87 95.37
N ASP A 418 30.00 -62.77 95.90
CA ASP A 418 29.57 -63.51 97.10
C ASP A 418 29.60 -65.03 96.89
N ILE A 419 29.15 -65.52 95.72
CA ILE A 419 29.24 -66.93 95.35
C ILE A 419 30.69 -67.40 95.28
N HIS A 420 31.61 -66.63 94.68
CA HIS A 420 33.03 -66.98 94.65
C HIS A 420 33.65 -67.00 96.07
N TYR A 421 33.25 -66.09 96.96
CA TYR A 421 33.67 -66.08 98.36
C TYR A 421 33.19 -67.33 99.11
N HIS A 422 31.91 -67.71 98.97
CA HIS A 422 31.37 -68.93 99.57
C HIS A 422 32.02 -70.20 99.02
N VAL A 423 32.28 -70.29 97.70
CA VAL A 423 33.00 -71.41 97.08
C VAL A 423 34.44 -71.52 97.59
N ALA A 424 35.13 -70.39 97.83
CA ALA A 424 36.46 -70.39 98.43
C ALA A 424 36.44 -70.91 99.88
N GLY A 425 35.44 -70.51 100.69
CA GLY A 425 35.23 -71.01 102.04
C GLY A 425 35.01 -72.54 102.07
N GLN A 426 34.03 -73.03 101.31
CA GLN A 426 33.71 -74.47 101.21
C GLN A 426 34.91 -75.30 100.72
N LYS A 427 35.74 -74.75 99.82
CA LYS A 427 36.96 -75.41 99.34
C LYS A 427 38.04 -75.53 100.41
N SER A 428 38.09 -74.60 101.37
CA SER A 428 38.97 -74.68 102.55
C SER A 428 38.49 -75.76 103.52
N GLU A 429 37.20 -75.76 103.85
CA GLU A 429 36.58 -76.76 104.74
C GLU A 429 36.72 -78.18 104.17
N ALA A 430 36.55 -78.36 102.87
CA ALA A 430 36.77 -79.65 102.19
C ALA A 430 38.22 -80.14 102.27
N TYR A 431 39.22 -79.24 102.27
CA TYR A 431 40.63 -79.61 102.44
C TYR A 431 40.92 -80.09 103.86
N ILE A 432 40.37 -79.41 104.87
CA ILE A 432 40.45 -79.82 106.29
C ILE A 432 39.80 -81.20 106.45
N ALA A 433 38.54 -81.36 106.03
CA ALA A 433 37.80 -82.62 106.13
C ALA A 433 38.52 -83.80 105.44
N LYS A 434 39.16 -83.56 104.28
CA LYS A 434 39.97 -84.59 103.61
C LYS A 434 41.13 -85.08 104.49
N SER A 435 41.85 -84.17 105.15
CA SER A 435 42.96 -84.53 106.05
C SER A 435 42.49 -85.32 107.28
N GLU A 436 41.24 -85.13 107.71
CA GLU A 436 40.65 -85.87 108.83
C GLU A 436 40.18 -87.26 108.40
N ILE A 437 39.65 -87.40 107.18
CA ILE A 437 39.28 -88.70 106.59
C ILE A 437 40.50 -89.63 106.44
N GLU A 438 41.67 -89.09 106.06
CA GLU A 438 42.91 -89.87 105.97
C GLU A 438 43.39 -90.33 107.37
N ARG A 439 43.24 -89.49 108.40
CA ARG A 439 43.51 -89.84 109.81
C ARG A 439 42.59 -90.96 110.32
N TRP A 440 41.27 -90.82 110.08
CA TRP A 440 40.27 -91.83 110.45
C TRP A 440 40.48 -93.17 109.73
N LYS A 441 40.98 -93.18 108.49
CA LYS A 441 41.32 -94.41 107.77
C LYS A 441 42.42 -95.19 108.47
N SER A 442 43.56 -94.57 108.77
CA SER A 442 44.66 -95.28 109.44
C SER A 442 44.30 -95.81 110.83
N GLU A 443 43.42 -95.12 111.56
CA GLU A 443 42.84 -95.63 112.81
C GLU A 443 41.86 -96.79 112.63
N GLN A 444 41.23 -96.91 111.45
CA GLN A 444 40.33 -98.02 111.11
C GLN A 444 41.11 -99.24 110.63
N ASP A 445 42.15 -99.04 109.82
CA ASP A 445 43.04 -100.11 109.33
C ASP A 445 43.69 -100.89 110.50
N GLN A 446 44.11 -100.18 111.56
CA GLN A 446 44.62 -100.81 112.79
C GLN A 446 43.55 -101.65 113.53
N LYS A 447 42.28 -101.22 113.49
CA LYS A 447 41.16 -101.98 114.08
C LYS A 447 40.83 -103.21 113.24
N GLU A 448 40.86 -103.12 111.91
CA GLU A 448 40.66 -104.29 111.04
C GLU A 448 41.76 -105.34 111.21
N GLN A 449 43.03 -104.95 111.37
CA GLN A 449 44.11 -105.91 111.65
C GLN A 449 44.00 -106.56 113.04
N SER A 450 43.38 -105.91 114.03
CA SER A 450 43.01 -106.55 115.30
C SER A 450 41.91 -107.61 115.11
N LEU A 451 40.87 -107.28 114.33
CA LEU A 451 39.74 -108.17 114.06
C LEU A 451 40.12 -109.37 113.17
N LEU A 452 41.00 -109.20 112.19
CA LEU A 452 41.50 -110.27 111.31
C LEU A 452 42.21 -111.39 112.08
N ASN A 453 42.97 -111.04 113.12
CA ASN A 453 43.61 -112.03 113.99
C ASN A 453 42.58 -112.85 114.79
N SER A 454 41.43 -112.26 115.16
CA SER A 454 40.31 -112.96 115.80
C SER A 454 39.57 -113.86 114.81
N LEU A 455 39.34 -113.39 113.58
CA LEU A 455 38.67 -114.14 112.50
C LEU A 455 39.47 -115.39 112.07
N SER A 456 40.80 -115.32 112.13
CA SER A 456 41.73 -116.43 111.86
C SER A 456 41.47 -117.67 112.74
N MET A 457 41.04 -117.46 114.00
CA MET A 457 40.71 -118.56 114.91
C MET A 457 39.39 -119.23 114.52
N SER A 458 38.34 -118.45 114.23
CA SER A 458 37.02 -118.97 113.83
C SER A 458 37.06 -119.73 112.49
N LYS A 459 37.90 -119.29 111.54
CA LYS A 459 37.99 -119.92 110.21
C LYS A 459 38.39 -121.42 110.27
N LYS A 460 39.26 -121.80 111.20
CA LYS A 460 39.69 -123.21 111.40
C LYS A 460 38.57 -124.13 111.88
N GLU A 461 37.48 -123.59 112.40
CA GLU A 461 36.30 -124.36 112.81
C GLU A 461 35.37 -124.63 111.62
N GLY A 462 35.25 -123.66 110.69
CA GLY A 462 34.47 -123.80 109.46
C GLY A 462 35.04 -124.79 108.44
N GLU A 463 36.36 -124.95 108.39
CA GLU A 463 37.05 -125.95 107.53
C GLU A 463 36.62 -127.40 107.86
N LYS A 464 36.13 -127.64 109.09
CA LYS A 464 35.58 -128.92 109.55
C LYS A 464 34.16 -129.22 109.05
N ALA A 465 33.46 -128.22 108.50
CA ALA A 465 32.10 -128.35 107.97
C ALA A 465 32.05 -128.47 106.44
N ASN A 466 32.89 -127.71 105.72
CA ASN A 466 32.79 -127.64 104.24
C ASN A 466 33.22 -128.93 103.53
N GLY A 467 33.98 -129.80 104.19
CA GLY A 467 34.39 -131.12 103.68
C GLY A 467 33.24 -132.13 103.43
N LYS A 468 31.97 -131.73 103.63
CA LYS A 468 30.78 -132.54 103.33
C LYS A 468 29.94 -132.01 102.14
N LEU A 469 30.32 -130.89 101.52
CA LEU A 469 29.57 -130.29 100.41
C LEU A 469 30.16 -130.63 99.04
N ASN A 470 31.49 -130.75 98.94
CA ASN A 470 32.18 -130.92 97.65
C ASN A 470 32.00 -132.31 96.98
N GLU A 471 31.39 -133.30 97.65
CA GLU A 471 31.06 -134.59 97.00
C GLU A 471 29.87 -134.48 96.02
N SER A 472 29.10 -133.38 96.02
CA SER A 472 27.81 -133.32 95.31
C SER A 472 27.78 -132.55 93.99
N LEU A 473 28.87 -131.91 93.53
CA LEU A 473 28.79 -130.86 92.50
C LEU A 473 29.40 -131.21 91.11
N ASP A 474 30.32 -132.18 91.03
CA ASP A 474 31.08 -132.50 89.80
C ASP A 474 30.25 -133.15 88.66
N MET A 475 28.96 -133.41 88.88
CA MET A 475 28.10 -134.19 87.95
C MET A 475 27.44 -133.38 86.82
N LEU A 476 27.70 -132.07 86.67
CA LEU A 476 26.86 -131.17 85.85
C LEU A 476 27.50 -130.48 84.62
N GLU A 477 28.82 -130.50 84.43
CA GLU A 477 29.48 -129.55 83.50
C GLU A 477 29.43 -129.92 81.99
N VAL A 478 29.04 -131.16 81.65
CA VAL A 478 29.30 -131.76 80.32
C VAL A 478 28.46 -131.19 79.14
N SER A 479 27.36 -130.49 79.40
CA SER A 479 26.23 -130.38 78.44
C SER A 479 26.25 -129.24 77.39
N ARG A 480 27.23 -128.33 77.34
CA ARG A 480 27.02 -126.96 76.77
C ARG A 480 27.74 -126.58 75.46
N ALA A 481 28.40 -127.50 74.74
CA ALA A 481 29.48 -127.13 73.82
C ALA A 481 29.14 -126.75 72.35
N GLU A 482 27.92 -126.96 71.84
CA GLU A 482 27.72 -127.22 70.39
C GLU A 482 27.38 -126.01 69.47
N ALA A 483 27.03 -124.84 70.01
CA ALA A 483 26.25 -123.82 69.28
C ALA A 483 27.01 -122.86 68.31
N MET A 484 28.25 -123.15 67.89
CA MET A 484 29.19 -122.09 67.43
C MET A 484 29.42 -121.91 65.91
N VAL A 485 28.58 -122.45 65.02
CA VAL A 485 28.93 -122.62 63.58
C VAL A 485 28.33 -121.57 62.61
N SER A 486 27.23 -120.91 62.96
CA SER A 486 26.30 -120.32 61.96
C SER A 486 26.67 -118.96 61.32
N GLU A 487 27.75 -118.27 61.71
CA GLU A 487 27.91 -116.83 61.42
C GLU A 487 28.72 -116.50 60.15
N LYS A 488 29.16 -117.50 59.39
CA LYS A 488 30.19 -117.36 58.35
C LYS A 488 29.70 -116.80 56.99
N ASP A 489 28.44 -117.02 56.64
CA ASP A 489 27.99 -116.97 55.22
C ASP A 489 27.68 -115.56 54.69
N LYS A 490 27.70 -114.55 55.56
CA LYS A 490 27.24 -113.17 55.24
C LYS A 490 28.12 -112.41 54.24
N ALA A 491 29.38 -112.80 54.06
CA ALA A 491 30.37 -112.02 53.33
C ALA A 491 30.25 -112.09 51.79
N GLU A 492 29.75 -113.19 51.23
CA GLU A 492 29.87 -113.49 49.79
C GLU A 492 28.95 -112.63 48.89
N LEU A 493 27.83 -112.14 49.43
CA LEU A 493 26.80 -111.43 48.65
C LEU A 493 27.24 -110.08 48.08
N LEU A 494 28.21 -109.39 48.70
CA LEU A 494 28.61 -108.04 48.30
C LEU A 494 29.35 -107.99 46.95
N PHE A 495 30.06 -109.07 46.57
CA PHE A 495 30.86 -109.09 45.35
C PHE A 495 30.02 -109.08 44.05
N ARG A 496 28.82 -109.68 44.07
CA ARG A 496 27.95 -109.77 42.88
C ARG A 496 27.28 -108.45 42.49
N LEU A 497 27.20 -107.48 43.40
CA LEU A 497 26.46 -106.24 43.18
C LEU A 497 27.16 -105.29 42.18
N GLU A 498 28.50 -105.32 42.12
CA GLU A 498 29.26 -104.35 41.33
C GLU A 498 29.26 -104.66 39.82
N GLN A 499 29.22 -105.94 39.44
CA GLN A 499 29.15 -106.34 38.02
C GLN A 499 27.84 -105.93 37.33
N VAL A 500 26.75 -105.72 38.09
CA VAL A 500 25.45 -105.30 37.53
C VAL A 500 25.44 -103.80 37.19
N LYS A 501 26.23 -102.97 37.90
CA LYS A 501 26.27 -101.52 37.66
C LYS A 501 26.82 -101.14 36.28
N SER A 502 27.87 -101.80 35.81
CA SER A 502 28.51 -101.48 34.52
C SER A 502 27.58 -101.74 33.33
N ALA A 503 26.78 -102.82 33.38
CA ALA A 503 25.77 -103.13 32.37
C ALA A 503 24.63 -102.09 32.30
N ALA A 504 24.29 -101.47 33.44
CA ALA A 504 23.23 -100.47 33.49
C ALA A 504 23.59 -99.17 32.74
N VAL A 505 24.87 -98.78 32.72
CA VAL A 505 25.33 -97.53 32.06
C VAL A 505 25.05 -97.54 30.57
N GLY A 506 25.34 -98.66 29.87
CA GLY A 506 25.05 -98.79 28.43
C GLY A 506 23.56 -98.67 28.07
N SER A 507 22.66 -99.01 29.01
CA SER A 507 21.22 -98.83 28.83
C SER A 507 20.79 -97.35 28.96
N ILE A 508 21.48 -96.57 29.80
CA ILE A 508 21.19 -95.14 29.98
C ILE A 508 21.52 -94.34 28.71
N GLU A 509 22.53 -94.74 27.94
CA GLU A 509 22.86 -94.14 26.64
C GLU A 509 21.90 -94.54 25.49
N ALA A 510 21.10 -95.59 25.67
CA ALA A 510 19.95 -95.85 24.80
C ALA A 510 18.77 -94.95 25.18
N ILE A 511 18.54 -94.75 26.48
CA ILE A 511 17.48 -93.89 27.02
C ILE A 511 17.71 -92.42 26.62
N SER A 512 18.94 -91.91 26.62
CA SER A 512 19.24 -90.53 26.19
C SER A 512 18.90 -90.28 24.72
N ARG A 513 19.19 -91.24 23.83
CA ARG A 513 18.81 -91.21 22.40
C ARG A 513 17.30 -91.36 22.18
N ALA A 514 16.59 -92.08 23.05
CA ALA A 514 15.13 -92.08 23.05
C ALA A 514 14.57 -90.71 23.51
N LYS A 515 15.23 -90.05 24.47
CA LYS A 515 14.80 -88.76 25.06
C LYS A 515 14.88 -87.60 24.08
N THR A 516 15.91 -87.53 23.23
CA THR A 516 15.99 -86.52 22.15
C THR A 516 14.91 -86.74 21.09
N ARG A 517 14.64 -88.00 20.72
CA ARG A 517 13.56 -88.36 19.78
C ARG A 517 12.16 -88.09 20.37
N ARG A 518 11.99 -88.26 21.69
CA ARG A 518 10.78 -87.86 22.42
C ARG A 518 10.55 -86.35 22.33
N GLU A 519 11.61 -85.55 22.45
CA GLU A 519 11.48 -84.10 22.44
C GLU A 519 11.20 -83.54 21.02
N VAL A 520 11.64 -84.23 19.95
CA VAL A 520 11.15 -83.96 18.57
C VAL A 520 9.67 -84.32 18.41
N LEU A 521 9.22 -85.47 18.93
CA LEU A 521 7.80 -85.84 18.95
C LEU A 521 6.96 -84.87 19.80
N LYS A 522 7.53 -84.29 20.86
CA LYS A 522 6.87 -83.28 21.70
C LYS A 522 6.56 -82.00 20.91
N GLN A 523 7.37 -81.65 19.92
CA GLN A 523 7.06 -80.55 19.00
C GLN A 523 5.85 -80.88 18.12
N ALA A 524 5.77 -82.11 17.58
CA ALA A 524 4.60 -82.56 16.82
C ALA A 524 3.31 -82.66 17.67
N VAL A 525 3.44 -82.89 18.99
CA VAL A 525 2.30 -82.82 19.93
C VAL A 525 1.80 -81.38 20.11
N LEU A 526 2.68 -80.37 20.11
CA LEU A 526 2.29 -78.96 20.13
C LEU A 526 1.58 -78.49 18.84
N ASP A 527 1.73 -79.23 17.75
CA ASP A 527 0.94 -79.02 16.53
C ASP A 527 -0.43 -79.72 16.62
N LYS A 528 -0.50 -80.92 17.21
CA LYS A 528 -1.78 -81.61 17.49
C LYS A 528 -2.70 -80.83 18.45
N ASP A 529 -2.14 -80.09 19.39
CA ASP A 529 -2.92 -79.21 20.28
C ASP A 529 -3.68 -78.09 19.54
N ARG A 530 -3.20 -77.65 18.36
CA ARG A 530 -3.91 -76.64 17.56
C ARG A 530 -5.11 -77.21 16.81
N GLU A 531 -5.08 -78.50 16.46
CA GLU A 531 -6.21 -79.18 15.82
C GLU A 531 -7.30 -79.57 16.84
N LEU A 532 -6.92 -79.97 18.05
CA LEU A 532 -7.85 -80.24 19.16
C LEU A 532 -8.74 -79.02 19.47
N GLN A 533 -8.18 -77.81 19.42
CA GLN A 533 -8.92 -76.55 19.60
C GLN A 533 -9.94 -76.24 18.49
N SER A 534 -10.01 -77.03 17.41
CA SER A 534 -10.98 -76.86 16.32
C SER A 534 -12.15 -77.85 16.44
N ILE A 535 -11.88 -79.16 16.42
CA ILE A 535 -12.92 -80.21 16.31
C ILE A 535 -13.58 -80.51 17.67
N SER A 536 -12.99 -80.08 18.79
CA SER A 536 -13.70 -80.03 20.08
C SER A 536 -14.93 -79.10 20.07
N ARG A 537 -15.18 -78.34 18.99
CA ARG A 537 -16.43 -77.57 18.80
C ARG A 537 -17.53 -78.35 18.07
N GLU A 538 -17.21 -79.49 17.45
CA GLU A 538 -18.11 -80.18 16.53
C GLU A 538 -18.86 -81.33 17.21
N ASN A 539 -18.14 -82.25 17.87
CA ASN A 539 -18.76 -83.50 18.37
C ASN A 539 -19.58 -83.32 19.68
N ASP A 540 -19.42 -82.21 20.40
CA ASP A 540 -20.32 -81.85 21.52
C ASP A 540 -21.77 -81.64 21.04
N SER A 541 -21.98 -81.33 19.75
CA SER A 541 -23.32 -81.32 19.13
C SER A 541 -23.94 -82.73 18.97
N LEU A 542 -23.11 -83.77 18.88
CA LEU A 542 -23.57 -85.16 18.79
C LEU A 542 -23.79 -85.80 20.17
N ARG A 543 -22.99 -85.43 21.18
CA ARG A 543 -23.30 -85.70 22.60
C ARG A 543 -24.74 -85.29 22.92
N SER A 544 -25.07 -84.04 22.62
CA SER A 544 -26.41 -83.47 22.81
C SER A 544 -27.52 -84.25 22.09
N ARG A 545 -27.22 -84.99 21.01
CA ARG A 545 -28.23 -85.70 20.20
C ARG A 545 -28.51 -87.13 20.69
N GLU A 546 -27.52 -87.80 21.28
CA GLU A 546 -27.70 -89.13 21.88
C GLU A 546 -28.02 -89.06 23.38
N GLU A 547 -27.66 -87.97 24.06
CA GLU A 547 -28.16 -87.65 25.41
C GLU A 547 -29.70 -87.49 25.44
N ILE A 548 -30.29 -86.96 24.36
CA ILE A 548 -31.75 -86.92 24.17
C ILE A 548 -32.37 -88.33 24.03
N THR A 549 -31.61 -89.36 23.64
CA THR A 549 -32.09 -90.76 23.64
C THR A 549 -31.83 -91.46 24.98
N VAL A 550 -30.75 -91.09 25.70
CA VAL A 550 -30.54 -91.47 27.11
C VAL A 550 -31.75 -91.07 27.94
N ASP A 551 -32.15 -89.80 27.94
CA ASP A 551 -33.27 -89.35 28.77
C ASP A 551 -34.64 -89.85 28.30
N ARG A 552 -34.80 -90.25 27.04
CA ARG A 552 -36.06 -90.82 26.55
C ARG A 552 -36.36 -92.24 27.08
N LEU A 553 -35.33 -92.99 27.51
CA LEU A 553 -35.49 -94.27 28.22
C LEU A 553 -35.23 -94.12 29.73
N LYS A 554 -34.44 -93.12 30.14
CA LYS A 554 -34.09 -92.85 31.54
C LYS A 554 -35.11 -91.98 32.28
N THR A 555 -36.03 -91.27 31.61
CA THR A 555 -37.19 -90.62 32.29
C THR A 555 -38.25 -91.60 32.77
N LEU A 556 -38.01 -92.90 32.61
CA LEU A 556 -38.63 -93.95 33.42
C LEU A 556 -37.93 -94.08 34.82
N LYS A 557 -37.10 -93.08 35.29
CA LYS A 557 -36.23 -93.00 36.53
C LYS A 557 -35.69 -91.55 36.98
N ASN A 558 -35.84 -91.01 38.23
CA ASN A 558 -34.98 -90.08 39.18
C ASN A 558 -34.39 -88.49 38.91
N LEU A 559 -33.27 -87.72 39.54
CA LEU A 559 -32.57 -86.17 39.51
C LEU A 559 -31.07 -85.52 40.22
N LEU A 560 -30.39 -84.19 40.12
CA LEU A 560 -29.36 -83.14 41.01
C LEU A 560 -27.94 -82.12 40.70
N GLU A 561 -27.45 -80.93 41.43
CA GLU A 561 -26.16 -79.89 41.88
C GLU A 561 -25.03 -78.73 41.18
N ASP A 562 -24.01 -77.71 41.55
CA ASP A 562 -23.12 -76.73 42.61
C ASP A 562 -22.00 -75.38 42.25
N ALA A 563 -21.11 -74.51 43.08
CA ALA A 563 -20.16 -73.14 42.85
C ALA A 563 -18.81 -72.38 43.72
N SER A 564 -18.09 -71.08 43.54
CA SER A 564 -16.72 -70.35 44.23
C SER A 564 -16.10 -68.70 44.25
N GLN A 565 -14.80 -68.12 44.72
CA GLN A 565 -14.17 -66.57 45.02
C GLN A 565 -12.53 -65.92 45.16
N LYS A 566 -12.01 -64.57 45.54
CA LYS A 566 -10.54 -63.75 45.46
C LYS A 566 -9.87 -62.35 46.31
N ALA A 567 -8.52 -61.71 46.29
CA ALA A 567 -7.71 -60.50 47.14
C ALA A 567 -6.54 -59.25 46.72
N ALA A 568 -5.53 -58.51 47.52
CA ALA A 568 -4.68 -57.05 47.44
C ALA A 568 -3.05 -56.53 47.85
N LEU A 569 -2.47 -55.19 48.16
CA LEU A 569 -0.93 -54.49 48.16
C LEU A 569 -0.13 -53.23 49.10
N ALA A 570 1.08 -52.40 48.82
CA ALA A 570 2.23 -51.57 49.72
C ALA A 570 3.12 -50.05 49.55
N LYS A 571 4.43 -49.60 50.08
CA LYS A 571 5.18 -48.12 50.36
C LYS A 571 6.81 -47.45 50.18
N LYS A 572 7.63 -46.54 51.02
CA LYS A 572 8.87 -45.41 50.82
C LYS A 572 10.17 -45.04 51.91
N GLY A 573 11.39 -44.21 52.10
CA GLY A 573 12.49 -43.01 51.74
C GLY A 573 13.96 -42.74 52.63
N ASN A 574 15.11 -41.81 52.87
CA ASN A 574 16.03 -40.44 52.66
C ASN A 574 17.55 -40.19 53.54
N LYS A 575 18.73 -39.31 53.73
CA LYS A 575 19.81 -38.07 53.39
C LYS A 575 21.27 -37.81 54.32
N ARG A 576 22.46 -36.93 54.50
CA ARG A 576 23.48 -35.65 54.18
C ARG A 576 25.20 -35.44 54.42
N GLU A 577 26.00 -34.41 55.10
CA GLU A 577 27.49 -33.69 54.88
C GLU A 577 28.54 -32.99 56.06
N SER A 578 29.77 -32.17 56.22
CA SER A 578 30.98 -31.15 55.69
C SER A 578 32.43 -30.69 56.55
N ASN A 579 33.44 -29.64 56.30
CA ASN A 579 35.02 -29.43 56.74
C ASN A 579 35.79 -28.38 57.74
N GLU A 580 36.88 -28.69 58.52
CA GLU A 580 37.34 -29.98 59.13
C GLU A 580 38.42 -30.00 60.26
N ASN A 581 38.49 -31.14 60.97
CA ASN A 581 39.11 -31.39 62.28
C ASN A 581 40.33 -32.35 62.29
N ARG A 582 41.05 -32.37 63.43
CA ARG A 582 41.69 -33.58 63.98
C ARG A 582 41.28 -33.80 65.45
N VAL A 583 40.43 -34.79 65.73
CA VAL A 583 40.40 -35.51 67.01
C VAL A 583 40.05 -36.98 66.74
N SER A 584 40.85 -37.92 67.24
CA SER A 584 40.53 -39.36 67.27
C SER A 584 41.67 -40.18 67.89
N PRO A 585 41.44 -41.43 68.32
CA PRO A 585 40.16 -42.18 68.48
C PRO A 585 40.11 -42.68 69.97
N PRO A 586 39.76 -43.94 70.40
CA PRO A 586 39.13 -45.15 69.79
C PRO A 586 38.27 -46.01 70.80
N VAL A 587 38.36 -47.38 70.72
CA VAL A 587 38.44 -48.41 71.84
C VAL A 587 39.25 -49.73 71.48
N VAL A 588 39.10 -50.94 72.10
CA VAL A 588 40.15 -52.02 72.31
C VAL A 588 39.72 -53.55 72.14
N ASN A 589 40.43 -54.59 72.68
CA ASN A 589 40.27 -56.10 72.52
C ASN A 589 41.19 -57.02 73.45
N LYS A 590 41.23 -58.39 73.30
CA LYS A 590 41.86 -59.44 74.21
C LYS A 590 42.32 -60.80 73.54
N SER A 591 42.82 -61.83 74.29
CA SER A 591 43.39 -63.16 73.79
C SER A 591 43.32 -64.40 74.76
N ARG A 592 44.05 -65.54 74.54
CA ARG A 592 43.93 -66.92 75.19
C ARG A 592 45.27 -67.71 75.41
N VAL A 593 45.22 -69.03 75.79
CA VAL A 593 46.31 -70.08 75.92
C VAL A 593 45.81 -71.40 76.66
N GLN A 594 46.63 -72.47 76.84
CA GLN A 594 46.24 -73.90 77.17
C GLN A 594 47.32 -74.87 77.82
N GLU A 595 46.91 -76.15 78.02
CA GLU A 595 47.23 -77.31 78.94
C GLU A 595 48.63 -78.06 79.05
N GLU A 596 48.72 -79.15 79.87
CA GLU A 596 49.92 -80.03 80.16
C GLU A 596 49.62 -81.46 80.75
N GLU A 597 50.58 -82.44 80.84
CA GLU A 597 50.40 -83.87 81.33
C GLU A 597 51.74 -84.70 81.58
N ALA A 598 51.80 -85.76 82.46
CA ALA A 598 52.94 -86.74 82.64
C ALA A 598 52.75 -87.97 83.63
N THR A 599 53.40 -89.16 83.43
CA THR A 599 53.58 -90.27 84.46
C THR A 599 54.61 -91.42 84.09
N VAL A 600 55.14 -92.25 85.04
CA VAL A 600 56.13 -93.38 84.81
C VAL A 600 56.38 -94.41 85.99
N GLU A 601 57.11 -95.55 85.74
CA GLU A 601 57.98 -96.45 86.62
C GLU A 601 57.57 -97.83 87.30
N PHE A 602 58.59 -98.72 87.54
CA PHE A 602 58.73 -99.95 88.43
C PHE A 602 58.00 -101.30 88.08
N VAL A 603 58.28 -102.57 88.56
CA VAL A 603 59.35 -103.43 89.22
C VAL A 603 58.83 -104.93 89.22
N ASP A 604 59.38 -106.15 89.58
CA ASP A 604 60.54 -106.86 90.24
C ASP A 604 60.77 -108.28 89.55
N SER A 605 61.21 -109.51 89.99
CA SER A 605 61.61 -110.25 91.24
C SER A 605 62.39 -111.62 90.97
N GLU A 606 62.66 -112.48 91.99
CA GLU A 606 63.46 -113.78 91.97
C GLU A 606 62.66 -115.09 92.43
N LEU A 607 63.08 -116.28 92.96
CA LEU A 607 64.29 -116.87 93.67
C LEU A 607 64.44 -118.49 93.53
N PRO A 608 64.85 -119.41 94.49
CA PRO A 608 65.70 -120.62 94.21
C PRO A 608 65.07 -122.07 94.30
N LYS A 609 65.77 -123.14 94.83
CA LYS A 609 65.45 -124.59 94.62
C LYS A 609 64.01 -125.00 94.98
N THR A 610 63.15 -125.32 94.02
CA THR A 610 63.26 -125.12 92.55
C THR A 610 61.88 -125.31 91.92
N ILE A 611 61.73 -124.90 90.65
CA ILE A 611 60.87 -125.55 89.64
C ILE A 611 59.34 -125.36 89.83
N LEU A 612 58.51 -125.17 88.79
CA LEU A 612 58.71 -124.69 87.41
C LEU A 612 57.31 -124.50 86.76
N THR A 613 57.16 -123.59 85.79
CA THR A 613 56.10 -123.57 84.73
C THR A 613 54.60 -123.52 85.14
N LYS A 614 53.74 -122.57 84.70
CA LYS A 614 53.35 -122.12 83.32
C LYS A 614 52.32 -123.05 82.65
N VAL A 615 51.37 -122.47 81.87
CA VAL A 615 50.55 -123.04 80.75
C VAL A 615 49.01 -123.22 80.97
N LYS A 616 48.22 -122.24 80.45
CA LYS A 616 46.87 -122.38 79.77
C LYS A 616 45.65 -122.77 80.67
N ARG A 617 44.36 -122.61 80.28
CA ARG A 617 43.64 -122.16 79.04
C ARG A 617 42.16 -121.79 79.33
N LYS A 618 41.58 -120.83 78.56
CA LYS A 618 40.12 -120.65 78.27
C LYS A 618 39.15 -120.38 79.47
N LYS A 619 37.85 -120.06 79.29
CA LYS A 619 37.18 -118.99 78.49
C LYS A 619 35.63 -118.95 78.77
N SER A 620 35.12 -118.02 79.60
CA SER A 620 33.80 -117.30 79.42
C SER A 620 32.45 -118.10 79.36
N PRO A 621 31.24 -117.49 79.21
CA PRO A 621 30.63 -116.23 79.75
C PRO A 621 29.15 -116.42 80.28
N ILE A 622 28.36 -115.31 80.40
CA ILE A 622 26.87 -115.16 80.14
C ILE A 622 25.90 -114.83 81.33
N LEU A 623 25.30 -113.60 81.27
CA LEU A 623 23.95 -113.13 81.76
C LEU A 623 23.63 -113.06 83.29
N SER A 624 22.67 -112.25 83.82
CA SER A 624 21.83 -111.12 83.28
C SER A 624 20.97 -110.31 84.30
N LYS A 625 20.63 -109.05 83.92
CA LYS A 625 19.30 -108.35 83.98
C LYS A 625 18.69 -107.74 85.29
N PHE A 626 17.75 -106.80 85.02
CA PHE A 626 16.73 -106.12 85.85
C PHE A 626 17.16 -104.96 86.80
N GLY A 627 16.41 -103.84 86.95
CA GLY A 627 15.32 -103.30 86.10
C GLY A 627 14.29 -102.34 86.77
N GLY A 628 13.76 -101.35 86.01
CA GLY A 628 12.54 -100.55 86.33
C GLY A 628 12.76 -99.17 86.98
N LEU A 629 11.80 -98.21 86.99
CA LEU A 629 10.51 -98.04 86.25
C LEU A 629 9.93 -96.58 86.43
N ILE A 630 8.72 -96.27 85.88
CA ILE A 630 7.84 -95.07 86.13
C ILE A 630 8.22 -93.78 85.33
N ASN A 631 7.54 -93.39 84.22
CA ASN A 631 6.23 -92.66 84.03
C ASN A 631 6.37 -91.09 84.06
N LYS A 632 5.55 -90.23 83.43
CA LYS A 632 4.52 -90.29 82.35
C LYS A 632 4.08 -88.84 81.95
N PHE A 633 3.52 -88.68 80.73
CA PHE A 633 2.80 -87.49 80.20
C PHE A 633 3.60 -86.16 80.11
N GLY A 634 3.23 -85.20 79.26
CA GLY A 634 2.25 -85.22 78.16
C GLY A 634 1.84 -83.82 77.71
N ASP A 635 1.77 -83.63 76.38
CA ASP A 635 1.19 -82.53 75.59
C ASP A 635 1.68 -81.07 75.88
N PHE A 636 2.06 -80.25 74.88
CA PHE A 636 1.97 -80.38 73.42
C PHE A 636 3.28 -79.95 72.72
#